data_AF-A0A1F4FN47-F1
#
_entry.id   AF-A0A1F4FN47-F1
#
_cell.length_a   1.000
_cell.length_b   1.000
_cell.length_c   1.000
_cell.angle_alpha   90.00
_cell.angle_beta   90.00
_cell.angle_gamma   90.00
#
_symmetry.space_group_name_H-M   'P 1'
#
loop_
_entity.id
_entity.type
_entity.pdbx_description
1 polymer ?
#
loop_
_entity_poly.entity_id
_entity_poly.type
_entity_poly.pdbx_seq_one_letter_code
_entity_poly.pdbx_strand_id
1 'polypeptide(L)'
;MFRQTGGQLVVTDANTADGREGMDILTGVRTLYFLDGVVKFGLGGEFRVNTYVTSEQYQAAVASLSDGGFVVTWTSLGQDGSSSGVYGQRYDAFGNALGNEFKVNTNVTDIQAWPSVAALADGGFAVTWQSYGQDGSGYGIYGQRYDALGNLAGGEFRINTRAGRTNWCFPRAPSPRSARGDDSTPETCASSPPSVP
;
A
#
# COMPACT_ATOMS: atom_id res chain seq x y z
N MET A 1 -14.93 0.49 -40.17
CA MET A 1 -13.53 0.65 -40.62
C MET A 1 -12.72 1.23 -39.46
N PHE A 2 -11.54 0.69 -39.13
CA PHE A 2 -10.70 1.24 -38.05
C PHE A 2 -9.84 2.38 -38.60
N ARG A 3 -9.90 3.57 -38.00
CA ARG A 3 -8.99 4.66 -38.31
C ARG A 3 -8.51 5.34 -37.03
N GLN A 4 -7.23 5.68 -37.00
CA GLN A 4 -6.63 6.45 -35.91
C GLN A 4 -6.71 7.93 -36.27
N THR A 5 -7.23 8.76 -35.38
CA THR A 5 -7.25 10.21 -35.56
C THR A 5 -7.01 10.86 -34.20
N GLY A 6 -5.99 11.71 -34.08
CA GLY A 6 -5.69 12.43 -32.84
C GLY A 6 -5.39 11.56 -31.60
N GLY A 7 -4.86 10.34 -31.78
CA GLY A 7 -4.55 9.43 -30.67
C GLY A 7 -5.74 8.64 -30.13
N GLN A 8 -6.92 8.75 -30.74
CA GLN A 8 -8.08 7.92 -30.42
C GLN A 8 -8.31 6.85 -31.49
N LEU A 9 -8.68 5.64 -31.04
CA LEU A 9 -9.25 4.59 -31.88
C LEU A 9 -10.73 4.92 -32.10
N VAL A 10 -11.09 5.33 -33.31
CA VAL A 10 -12.48 5.56 -33.68
C VAL A 10 -13.01 4.30 -34.37
N VAL A 11 -14.01 3.67 -33.74
CA VAL A 11 -14.83 2.65 -34.39
C VAL A 11 -15.92 3.37 -35.16
N THR A 12 -15.92 3.23 -36.47
CA THR A 12 -16.98 3.74 -37.33
C THR A 12 -17.67 2.54 -37.96
N ASP A 13 -18.95 2.38 -37.65
CA ASP A 13 -19.81 1.46 -38.37
C ASP A 13 -19.73 1.71 -39.89
N ALA A 14 -19.72 0.63 -40.66
CA ALA A 14 -19.54 0.67 -42.11
C ALA A 14 -20.87 0.51 -42.87
N ASN A 15 -22.00 0.40 -42.17
CA ASN A 15 -23.28 0.10 -42.78
C ASN A 15 -24.22 1.30 -42.70
N THR A 16 -24.21 2.14 -43.72
CA THR A 16 -25.02 3.38 -43.77
C THR A 16 -26.52 3.16 -43.94
N ALA A 17 -27.01 1.91 -43.86
CA ALA A 17 -28.36 1.53 -44.26
C ALA A 17 -29.35 1.28 -43.12
N ASP A 18 -28.92 1.18 -41.85
CA ASP A 18 -29.81 0.82 -40.73
C ASP A 18 -30.07 1.94 -39.70
N GLY A 19 -29.67 3.18 -40.00
CA GLY A 19 -30.19 4.37 -39.33
C GLY A 19 -29.73 4.58 -37.88
N ARG A 20 -28.63 3.96 -37.45
CA ARG A 20 -28.01 4.29 -36.16
C ARG A 20 -26.73 5.09 -36.36
N GLU A 21 -26.88 6.37 -36.67
CA GLU A 21 -25.81 7.33 -36.41
C GLU A 21 -25.61 7.41 -34.89
N GLY A 22 -24.51 6.88 -34.36
CA GLY A 22 -24.30 6.79 -32.92
C GLY A 22 -22.96 6.19 -32.51
N MET A 23 -22.60 6.43 -31.26
CA MET A 23 -21.43 5.85 -30.60
C MET A 23 -21.60 4.33 -30.48
N ASP A 24 -20.77 3.55 -31.18
CA ASP A 24 -20.79 2.09 -31.08
C ASP A 24 -20.10 1.63 -29.80
N ILE A 25 -20.80 0.79 -29.01
CA ILE A 25 -20.26 0.21 -27.77
C ILE A 25 -19.65 -1.15 -28.10
N LEU A 26 -18.33 -1.24 -28.03
CA LEU A 26 -17.63 -2.52 -28.07
C LEU A 26 -17.83 -3.26 -26.75
N THR A 27 -18.60 -4.35 -26.80
CA THR A 27 -18.87 -5.19 -25.63
C THR A 27 -18.04 -6.48 -25.72
N GLY A 28 -17.45 -6.93 -24.61
CA GLY A 28 -16.72 -8.21 -24.56
C GLY A 28 -15.31 -8.20 -25.20
N VAL A 29 -14.75 -7.03 -25.50
CA VAL A 29 -13.37 -6.91 -25.99
C VAL A 29 -12.40 -7.22 -24.85
N ARG A 30 -11.48 -8.18 -25.06
CA ARG A 30 -10.44 -8.57 -24.09
C ARG A 30 -9.11 -7.88 -24.33
N THR A 31 -8.75 -7.72 -25.61
CA THR A 31 -7.45 -7.17 -26.01
C THR A 31 -7.59 -6.45 -27.34
N LEU A 32 -7.03 -5.26 -27.44
CA LEU A 32 -6.78 -4.53 -28.68
C LEU A 32 -5.28 -4.55 -28.97
N TYR A 33 -4.89 -4.99 -30.16
CA TYR A 33 -3.51 -4.97 -30.63
C TYR A 33 -3.31 -3.79 -31.58
N PHE A 34 -2.27 -3.01 -31.33
CA PHE A 34 -1.78 -1.93 -32.17
C PHE A 34 -0.34 -2.26 -32.61
N LEU A 35 0.14 -1.64 -33.68
CA LEU A 35 1.52 -1.84 -34.16
C LEU A 35 2.57 -1.35 -33.14
N ASP A 36 2.17 -0.46 -32.25
CA ASP A 36 2.97 0.20 -31.22
C ASP A 36 2.63 -0.26 -29.79
N GLY A 37 1.65 -1.14 -29.60
CA GLY A 37 1.25 -1.54 -28.25
C GLY A 37 0.02 -2.44 -28.19
N VAL A 38 -0.33 -2.85 -26.97
CA VAL A 38 -1.48 -3.73 -26.71
C VAL A 38 -2.28 -3.16 -25.54
N VAL A 39 -3.59 -2.97 -25.73
CA VAL A 39 -4.51 -2.51 -24.68
C VAL A 39 -5.39 -3.68 -24.26
N LYS A 40 -5.29 -4.09 -23.00
CA LYS A 40 -6.10 -5.19 -22.44
C LYS A 40 -7.28 -4.61 -21.66
N PHE A 41 -8.47 -5.10 -21.95
CA PHE A 41 -9.71 -4.73 -21.28
C PHE A 41 -10.21 -5.95 -20.52
N GLY A 42 -10.18 -5.90 -19.20
CA GLY A 42 -10.69 -6.96 -18.35
C GLY A 42 -10.35 -6.72 -16.89
N LEU A 43 -11.39 -6.46 -16.08
CA LEU A 43 -11.36 -6.87 -14.69
C LEU A 43 -11.66 -8.38 -14.69
N GLY A 44 -10.73 -9.25 -14.30
CA GLY A 44 -11.12 -10.61 -13.88
C GLY A 44 -10.40 -11.79 -14.54
N GLY A 45 -9.07 -11.79 -14.46
CA GLY A 45 -8.30 -13.03 -14.46
C GLY A 45 -7.22 -12.94 -13.39
N GLU A 46 -6.81 -14.08 -12.82
CA GLU A 46 -5.60 -14.12 -12.00
C GLU A 46 -4.43 -13.61 -12.84
N PHE A 47 -3.63 -12.73 -12.25
CA PHE A 47 -2.40 -12.24 -12.85
C PHE A 47 -1.29 -12.23 -11.80
N ARG A 48 -0.05 -12.42 -12.25
CA ARG A 48 1.12 -12.43 -11.38
C ARG A 48 1.47 -11.00 -10.97
N VAL A 49 1.71 -10.80 -9.67
CA VAL A 49 1.97 -9.46 -9.10
C VAL A 49 3.47 -9.13 -8.95
N ASN A 50 4.31 -10.14 -8.78
CA ASN A 50 5.76 -10.00 -8.66
C ASN A 50 6.44 -10.06 -10.04
N THR A 51 7.65 -9.51 -10.16
CA THR A 51 8.54 -9.75 -11.30
C THR A 51 9.65 -10.74 -10.96
N TYR A 52 10.21 -10.70 -9.75
CA TYR A 52 11.16 -11.69 -9.24
C TYR A 52 10.50 -13.04 -8.95
N VAL A 53 11.03 -14.13 -9.52
CA VAL A 53 10.44 -15.49 -9.45
C VAL A 53 11.36 -16.55 -8.85
N THR A 54 12.56 -16.17 -8.44
CA THR A 54 13.49 -17.13 -7.84
C THR A 54 13.02 -17.44 -6.42
N SER A 55 13.05 -18.71 -6.02
CA SER A 55 12.58 -19.14 -4.69
C SER A 55 11.10 -18.78 -4.43
N GLU A 56 10.71 -18.63 -3.17
CA GLU A 56 9.31 -18.46 -2.76
C GLU A 56 8.93 -17.00 -2.57
N GLN A 57 7.73 -16.65 -3.05
CA GLN A 57 7.03 -15.42 -2.74
C GLN A 57 5.68 -15.78 -2.14
N TYR A 58 5.41 -15.35 -0.91
CA TYR A 58 4.25 -15.80 -0.15
C TYR A 58 3.70 -14.74 0.80
N GLN A 59 2.56 -15.04 1.43
CA GLN A 59 1.86 -14.15 2.37
C GLN A 59 1.56 -12.77 1.76
N ALA A 60 0.96 -12.79 0.58
CA ALA A 60 0.51 -11.56 -0.04
C ALA A 60 -0.59 -10.88 0.81
N ALA A 61 -0.52 -9.57 0.93
CA ALA A 61 -1.55 -8.70 1.49
C ALA A 61 -1.88 -7.60 0.47
N VAL A 62 -3.12 -7.17 0.43
CA VAL A 62 -3.61 -6.18 -0.55
C VAL A 62 -4.44 -5.10 0.13
N ALA A 63 -4.29 -3.86 -0.33
CA ALA A 63 -5.13 -2.74 0.06
C ALA A 63 -5.63 -1.98 -1.18
N SER A 64 -6.93 -1.71 -1.24
CA SER A 64 -7.52 -0.78 -2.21
C SER A 64 -7.21 0.66 -1.81
N LEU A 65 -6.83 1.48 -2.78
CA LEU A 65 -6.44 2.87 -2.59
C LEU A 65 -7.55 3.84 -3.03
N SER A 66 -7.49 5.09 -2.56
CA SER A 66 -8.53 6.10 -2.82
C SER A 66 -8.62 6.57 -4.28
N ASP A 67 -7.58 6.31 -5.08
CA ASP A 67 -7.54 6.58 -6.51
C ASP A 67 -8.16 5.47 -7.36
N GLY A 68 -8.74 4.45 -6.72
CA GLY A 68 -9.31 3.27 -7.36
C GLY A 68 -8.28 2.18 -7.70
N GLY A 69 -6.99 2.45 -7.49
CA GLY A 69 -5.92 1.47 -7.61
C GLY A 69 -5.82 0.57 -6.38
N PHE A 70 -4.74 -0.21 -6.33
CA PHE A 70 -4.43 -1.07 -5.20
C PHE A 70 -2.93 -1.27 -5.05
N VAL A 71 -2.51 -1.66 -3.86
CA VAL A 71 -1.14 -2.08 -3.59
C VAL A 71 -1.15 -3.51 -3.07
N VAL A 72 -0.22 -4.32 -3.57
CA VAL A 72 0.02 -5.69 -3.10
C VAL A 72 1.39 -5.73 -2.46
N THR A 73 1.51 -6.35 -1.29
CA THR A 73 2.77 -6.57 -0.58
C THR A 73 2.95 -8.05 -0.27
N TRP A 74 4.16 -8.58 -0.30
CA TRP A 74 4.45 -9.99 -0.05
C TRP A 74 5.82 -10.18 0.59
N THR A 75 6.04 -11.36 1.19
CA THR A 75 7.36 -11.83 1.62
C THR A 75 8.07 -12.45 0.42
N SER A 76 9.34 -12.13 0.19
CA SER A 76 10.15 -12.66 -0.92
C SER A 76 11.47 -13.21 -0.42
N LEU A 77 11.77 -14.47 -0.74
CA LEU A 77 13.00 -15.14 -0.31
C LEU A 77 14.15 -14.85 -1.28
N GLY A 78 15.29 -14.41 -0.74
CA GLY A 78 16.54 -14.22 -1.48
C GLY A 78 16.57 -13.00 -2.42
N GLN A 79 15.49 -12.21 -2.51
CA GLN A 79 15.42 -11.08 -3.44
C GLN A 79 16.28 -9.89 -3.01
N ASP A 80 16.52 -9.72 -1.70
CA ASP A 80 17.34 -8.64 -1.14
C ASP A 80 18.82 -9.04 -0.91
N GLY A 81 19.20 -10.25 -1.33
CA GLY A 81 20.53 -10.81 -1.13
C GLY A 81 20.75 -11.48 0.23
N SER A 82 19.71 -11.57 1.06
CA SER A 82 19.70 -12.19 2.38
C SER A 82 18.61 -13.29 2.47
N SER A 83 18.06 -13.55 3.66
CA SER A 83 16.99 -14.54 3.86
C SER A 83 15.68 -14.11 3.20
N SER A 84 14.90 -13.22 3.82
CA SER A 84 13.62 -12.78 3.24
C SER A 84 13.40 -11.29 3.46
N GLY A 85 12.86 -10.65 2.44
CA GLY A 85 12.48 -9.24 2.45
C GLY A 85 10.99 -9.05 2.18
N VAL A 86 10.48 -7.87 2.50
CA VAL A 86 9.12 -7.44 2.18
C VAL A 86 9.15 -6.60 0.92
N TYR A 87 8.34 -6.98 -0.06
CA TYR A 87 8.24 -6.32 -1.35
C TYR A 87 6.80 -5.91 -1.63
N GLY A 88 6.62 -4.98 -2.56
CA GLY A 88 5.30 -4.58 -3.02
C GLY A 88 5.28 -4.06 -4.45
N GLN A 89 4.07 -3.96 -5.00
CA GLN A 89 3.78 -3.37 -6.30
C GLN A 89 2.46 -2.62 -6.21
N ARG A 90 2.43 -1.40 -6.76
CA ARG A 90 1.23 -0.59 -6.88
C ARG A 90 0.63 -0.75 -8.27
N TYR A 91 -0.69 -0.71 -8.35
CA TYR A 91 -1.47 -0.83 -9.56
C TYR A 91 -2.49 0.29 -9.66
N ASP A 92 -2.80 0.71 -10.89
CA ASP A 92 -3.91 1.60 -11.18
C ASP A 92 -5.26 0.84 -11.13
N ALA A 93 -6.37 1.58 -11.32
CA ALA A 93 -7.72 1.01 -11.31
C ALA A 93 -7.99 0.01 -12.44
N PHE A 94 -7.13 -0.03 -13.46
CA PHE A 94 -7.20 -0.97 -14.59
C PHE A 94 -6.27 -2.18 -14.39
N GLY A 95 -5.53 -2.25 -13.28
CA GLY A 95 -4.58 -3.31 -13.00
C GLY A 95 -3.24 -3.17 -13.73
N ASN A 96 -2.91 -1.99 -14.26
CA ASN A 96 -1.57 -1.72 -14.78
C ASN A 96 -0.62 -1.40 -13.62
N ALA A 97 0.57 -2.00 -13.64
CA ALA A 97 1.61 -1.71 -12.65
C ALA A 97 2.06 -0.25 -12.75
N LEU A 98 2.03 0.46 -11.61
CA LEU A 98 2.56 1.81 -11.46
C LEU A 98 4.02 1.72 -10.99
N GLY A 99 4.94 1.69 -11.96
CA GLY A 99 6.37 1.48 -11.71
C GLY A 99 6.74 0.01 -11.54
N ASN A 100 7.97 -0.23 -11.06
CA ASN A 100 8.48 -1.58 -10.77
C ASN A 100 8.09 -2.04 -9.36
N GLU A 101 8.25 -3.33 -9.10
CA GLU A 101 8.19 -3.84 -7.74
C GLU A 101 9.27 -3.17 -6.87
N PHE A 102 8.93 -2.88 -5.62
CA PHE A 102 9.78 -2.14 -4.71
C PHE A 102 9.95 -2.89 -3.40
N LYS A 103 11.14 -2.78 -2.79
CA LYS A 103 11.39 -3.29 -1.45
C LYS A 103 10.81 -2.31 -0.42
N VAL A 104 10.08 -2.85 0.56
CA VAL A 104 9.42 -2.08 1.61
C VAL A 104 10.37 -1.85 2.78
N ASN A 105 11.04 -2.90 3.25
CA ASN A 105 11.99 -2.83 4.36
C ASN A 105 13.34 -2.23 3.90
N THR A 106 13.98 -1.50 4.81
CA THR A 106 15.34 -1.00 4.65
C THR A 106 16.37 -1.95 5.24
N ASN A 107 16.08 -2.57 6.39
CA ASN A 107 16.92 -3.59 7.00
C ASN A 107 16.86 -4.90 6.22
N VAL A 108 18.02 -5.44 5.82
CA VAL A 108 18.12 -6.68 5.02
C VAL A 108 18.72 -7.85 5.81
N THR A 109 19.16 -7.62 7.04
CA THR A 109 19.77 -8.68 7.84
C THR A 109 18.68 -9.63 8.33
N ASP A 110 18.89 -10.92 8.12
CA ASP A 110 17.97 -12.00 8.47
C ASP A 110 16.58 -11.89 7.80
N ILE A 111 15.50 -12.02 8.58
CA ILE A 111 14.14 -12.27 8.10
C ILE A 111 13.28 -11.02 8.27
N GLN A 112 12.72 -10.52 7.18
CA GLN A 112 11.63 -9.55 7.16
C GLN A 112 10.43 -10.19 6.43
N ALA A 113 9.35 -10.45 7.16
CA ALA A 113 8.24 -11.27 6.66
C ALA A 113 6.89 -10.87 7.27
N TRP A 114 5.83 -11.52 6.77
CA TRP A 114 4.43 -11.32 7.16
C TRP A 114 3.94 -9.88 7.02
N PRO A 115 3.96 -9.32 5.80
CA PRO A 115 3.47 -7.97 5.60
C PRO A 115 1.96 -7.85 5.78
N SER A 116 1.54 -6.69 6.25
CA SER A 116 0.17 -6.20 6.20
C SER A 116 0.20 -4.79 5.63
N VAL A 117 -0.83 -4.43 4.86
CA VAL A 117 -0.92 -3.13 4.19
C VAL A 117 -2.31 -2.54 4.38
N ALA A 118 -2.35 -1.23 4.63
CA ALA A 118 -3.59 -0.47 4.79
C ALA A 118 -3.51 0.87 4.08
N ALA A 119 -4.60 1.25 3.41
CA ALA A 119 -4.78 2.59 2.88
C ALA A 119 -5.00 3.61 4.01
N LEU A 120 -4.54 4.84 3.80
CA LEU A 120 -4.65 5.94 4.75
C LEU A 120 -5.63 7.00 4.21
N ALA A 121 -6.22 7.76 5.12
CA ALA A 121 -7.23 8.78 4.78
C ALA A 121 -6.68 9.93 3.92
N ASP A 122 -5.36 10.15 3.92
CA ASP A 122 -4.70 11.14 3.07
C ASP A 122 -4.32 10.61 1.68
N GLY A 123 -4.83 9.43 1.32
CA GLY A 123 -4.60 8.77 0.04
C GLY A 123 -3.31 7.95 -0.03
N GLY A 124 -2.45 8.03 0.99
CA GLY A 124 -1.28 7.18 1.12
C GLY A 124 -1.60 5.76 1.58
N PHE A 125 -0.56 5.00 1.90
CA PHE A 125 -0.69 3.67 2.52
C PHE A 125 0.42 3.42 3.54
N ALA A 126 0.18 2.53 4.48
CA ALA A 126 1.18 2.05 5.42
C ALA A 126 1.35 0.55 5.27
N VAL A 127 2.60 0.10 5.25
CA VAL A 127 2.95 -1.32 5.29
C VAL A 127 3.60 -1.61 6.63
N THR A 128 3.21 -2.71 7.26
CA THR A 128 3.80 -3.20 8.51
C THR A 128 4.27 -4.63 8.33
N TRP A 129 5.33 -5.04 9.00
CA TRP A 129 5.88 -6.40 8.91
C TRP A 129 6.61 -6.79 10.19
N GLN A 130 6.98 -8.06 10.29
CA GLN A 130 7.88 -8.54 11.34
C GLN A 130 9.32 -8.55 10.85
N SER A 131 10.24 -8.11 11.71
CA SER A 131 11.68 -8.13 11.43
C SER A 131 12.41 -8.88 12.53
N TYR A 132 13.19 -9.88 12.16
CA TYR A 132 13.99 -10.68 13.09
C TYR A 132 15.32 -9.99 13.40
N GLY A 133 15.65 -9.87 14.68
CA GLY A 133 16.98 -9.44 15.15
C GLY A 133 17.26 -7.94 15.02
N GLN A 134 16.42 -7.17 14.32
CA GLN A 134 16.67 -5.77 14.03
C GLN A 134 16.70 -4.87 15.28
N ASP A 135 15.97 -5.24 16.34
CA ASP A 135 16.01 -4.56 17.64
C ASP A 135 16.88 -5.30 18.69
N GLY A 136 17.63 -6.32 18.27
CA GLY A 136 18.38 -7.20 19.16
C GLY A 136 17.51 -8.16 20.00
N SER A 137 16.23 -8.33 19.66
CA SER A 137 15.24 -9.06 20.49
C SER A 137 14.23 -9.89 19.66
N GLY A 138 14.70 -10.91 18.95
CA GLY A 138 13.80 -11.78 18.18
C GLY A 138 12.99 -10.98 17.16
N TYR A 139 11.68 -11.25 17.03
CA TYR A 139 10.82 -10.51 16.10
C TYR A 139 10.29 -9.20 16.71
N GLY A 140 10.57 -8.08 16.03
CA GLY A 140 9.93 -6.78 16.22
C GLY A 140 8.91 -6.46 15.14
N ILE A 141 8.03 -5.48 15.38
CA ILE A 141 7.06 -4.99 14.40
C ILE A 141 7.55 -3.65 13.88
N TYR A 142 7.66 -3.54 12.57
CA TYR A 142 8.15 -2.37 11.86
C TYR A 142 7.13 -1.91 10.83
N GLY A 143 7.26 -0.67 10.39
CA GLY A 143 6.42 -0.11 9.36
C GLY A 143 7.11 0.94 8.52
N GLN A 144 6.55 1.14 7.33
CA GLN A 144 6.91 2.17 6.37
C GLN A 144 5.63 2.81 5.85
N ARG A 145 5.62 4.14 5.87
CA ARG A 145 4.52 4.94 5.33
C ARG A 145 4.86 5.43 3.93
N TYR A 146 3.86 5.46 3.07
CA TYR A 146 3.95 5.97 1.71
C TYR A 146 2.90 7.06 1.50
N ASP A 147 3.23 8.04 0.66
CA ASP A 147 2.27 9.05 0.19
C ASP A 147 1.33 8.49 -0.89
N ALA A 148 0.39 9.31 -1.36
CA ALA A 148 -0.59 8.92 -2.38
C ALA A 148 0.03 8.63 -3.76
N LEU A 149 1.29 9.00 -3.99
CA LEU A 149 2.03 8.68 -5.21
C LEU A 149 2.87 7.40 -5.06
N GLY A 150 2.97 6.85 -3.84
CA GLY A 150 3.80 5.69 -3.53
C GLY A 150 5.25 6.05 -3.19
N ASN A 151 5.54 7.32 -2.91
CA ASN A 151 6.86 7.71 -2.38
C ASN A 151 6.93 7.48 -0.88
N LEU A 152 8.13 7.25 -0.36
CA LEU A 152 8.37 7.12 1.07
C LEU A 152 7.98 8.40 1.81
N ALA A 153 7.06 8.29 2.77
CA ALA A 153 6.68 9.36 3.66
C ALA A 153 7.43 9.21 5.00
N GLY A 154 8.72 9.54 4.97
CA GLY A 154 9.65 9.29 6.07
C GLY A 154 10.37 7.95 5.96
N GLY A 155 11.19 7.62 6.96
CA GLY A 155 11.90 6.34 7.02
C GLY A 155 11.09 5.25 7.71
N GLU A 156 11.63 4.03 7.63
CA GLU A 156 11.15 2.88 8.38
C GLU A 156 11.17 3.18 9.88
N PHE A 157 10.13 2.75 10.59
CA PHE A 157 9.99 2.97 12.03
C PHE A 157 9.53 1.71 12.75
N ARG A 158 9.98 1.55 13.99
CA ARG A 158 9.55 0.47 14.88
C ARG A 158 8.18 0.82 15.48
N ILE A 159 7.24 -0.12 15.38
CA ILE A 159 5.87 0.02 15.90
C ILE A 159 5.77 -0.53 17.32
N ASN A 160 6.37 -1.70 17.59
CA ASN A 160 6.32 -2.26 18.94
C ASN A 160 7.33 -1.56 19.86
N THR A 161 6.97 -1.32 21.11
CA THR A 161 7.94 -0.92 22.14
C THR A 161 8.10 -2.04 23.16
N ARG A 162 9.33 -2.41 23.54
CA ARG A 162 9.55 -3.09 24.82
C ARG A 162 9.15 -2.12 25.92
N ALA A 163 7.98 -2.31 26.54
CA ALA A 163 7.65 -1.64 27.80
C ALA A 163 8.46 -2.30 28.92
N GLY A 164 9.75 -1.99 29.01
CA GLY A 164 10.39 -1.99 30.33
C GLY A 164 9.69 -0.91 31.14
N ARG A 165 8.80 -1.33 32.06
CA ARG A 165 7.94 -0.51 32.93
C ARG A 165 8.21 0.99 32.85
N THR A 166 7.55 1.67 31.94
CA THR A 166 7.43 3.13 31.97
C THR A 166 5.98 3.46 31.68
N ASN A 167 5.34 4.08 32.67
CA ASN A 167 3.94 4.50 32.58
C ASN A 167 3.78 5.44 31.39
N TRP A 168 2.84 5.10 30.51
CA TRP A 168 2.35 6.01 29.49
C TRP A 168 1.61 7.17 30.19
N CYS A 169 2.23 8.35 30.30
CA CYS A 169 1.48 9.58 30.59
C CYS A 169 0.80 10.00 29.27
N PHE A 170 -0.48 9.66 29.10
CA PHE A 170 -1.32 10.35 28.12
C PHE A 170 -1.66 11.74 28.71
N PRO A 171 -1.32 12.86 28.07
CA PRO A 171 -1.93 14.13 28.46
C PRO A 171 -3.43 13.97 28.22
N ARG A 172 -4.22 14.09 29.28
CA ARG A 172 -5.68 14.09 29.18
C ARG A 172 -6.04 15.32 28.34
N ALA A 173 -6.77 15.15 27.25
CA ALA A 173 -7.29 16.28 26.51
C ALA A 173 -8.08 17.21 27.46
N PRO A 174 -7.86 18.53 27.44
CA PRO A 174 -8.62 19.44 28.29
C PRO A 174 -10.09 19.30 27.95
N SER A 175 -10.90 18.98 28.96
CA SER A 175 -12.37 18.97 28.84
C SER A 175 -12.83 20.42 28.61
N PRO A 176 -13.80 20.70 27.72
CA PRO A 176 -14.26 22.06 27.51
C PRO A 176 -15.08 22.50 28.72
N ARG A 177 -14.49 23.29 29.62
CA ARG A 177 -15.24 24.09 30.59
C ARG A 177 -14.83 25.55 30.48
N SER A 178 -15.82 26.35 30.08
CA SER A 178 -16.05 27.77 30.39
C SER A 178 -14.84 28.57 30.89
N ALA A 179 -14.40 29.51 30.06
CA ALA A 179 -13.43 30.55 30.39
C ALA A 179 -13.67 31.18 31.77
N ARG A 180 -12.65 31.11 32.64
CA ARG A 180 -12.28 32.11 33.65
C ARG A 180 -10.95 31.74 34.30
N GLY A 181 -9.91 32.56 34.04
CA GLY A 181 -8.79 32.83 34.94
C GLY A 181 -7.63 31.83 34.98
N ASP A 182 -6.41 32.38 34.87
CA ASP A 182 -5.08 31.80 35.09
C ASP A 182 -5.00 30.60 36.04
N ASP A 183 -4.34 29.52 35.59
CA ASP A 183 -3.62 28.62 36.48
C ASP A 183 -2.37 28.03 35.78
N SER A 184 -1.20 28.45 36.24
CA SER A 184 0.11 28.03 35.75
C SER A 184 0.75 27.02 36.72
N THR A 185 0.11 25.86 36.92
CA THR A 185 0.71 24.75 37.68
C THR A 185 1.30 23.69 36.72
N PRO A 186 2.53 23.19 36.94
CA PRO A 186 3.03 22.04 36.22
C PRO A 186 2.30 20.77 36.71
N GLU A 187 1.61 20.08 35.81
CA GLU A 187 0.96 18.80 36.11
C GLU A 187 2.01 17.74 36.47
N THR A 188 2.01 17.28 37.72
CA THR A 188 2.85 16.17 38.18
C THR A 188 2.21 14.83 37.77
N CYS A 189 2.92 13.96 37.01
CA CYS A 189 2.45 12.60 36.71
C CYS A 189 2.16 11.85 38.04
N ALA A 190 0.94 11.35 38.21
CA ALA A 190 0.56 10.55 39.38
C ALA A 190 1.22 9.16 39.32
N SER A 191 1.82 8.73 40.42
CA SER A 191 2.36 7.37 40.60
C SER A 191 1.25 6.32 40.56
N SER A 192 1.54 5.15 39.97
CA SER A 192 0.61 4.01 39.91
C SER A 192 0.02 3.67 41.28
N PRO A 193 -1.27 3.29 41.38
CA PRO A 193 -1.81 2.78 42.63
C PRO A 193 -1.14 1.45 43.00
N PRO A 194 -0.97 1.14 44.29
CA PRO A 194 -0.38 -0.13 44.72
C PRO A 194 -1.26 -1.30 44.24
N SER A 195 -0.61 -2.37 43.80
CA SER A 195 -1.26 -3.63 43.46
C SER A 195 -2.04 -4.16 44.67
N VAL A 196 -3.34 -4.37 44.47
CA VAL A 196 -4.25 -5.04 45.42
C VAL A 196 -3.81 -6.52 45.53
N PRO A 197 -3.81 -7.11 46.74
CA PRO A 197 -3.16 -8.39 47.05
C PRO A 197 -3.71 -9.61 46.29
#